data_AF-A0A238ZA77-F1
#
_entry.id   AF-A0A238ZA77-F1
#
_cell.length_a   1.000
_cell.length_b   1.000
_cell.length_c   1.000
_cell.angle_alpha   90.00
_cell.angle_beta   90.00
_cell.angle_gamma   90.00
#
_symmetry.space_group_name_H-M   'P 1'
#
loop_
_entity.id
_entity.type
_entity.pdbx_description
1 polymer ?
#
loop_
_entity_poly.entity_id
_entity_poly.type
_entity_poly.pdbx_seq_one_letter_code
_entity_poly.pdbx_strand_id
1 'polypeptide(L)' 'MNNSASTCPLCGQLNQCAQAGVPSPVASCWCFAEKIPPEVLEKIPPGIDRRCICPRCAKGLAATDNNNKTPQTAHK' A
#
# COMPACT_ATOMS: atom_id res chain seq x y z
N MET A 1 -6.67 -21.56 -2.98
CA MET A 1 -5.35 -20.93 -2.76
C MET A 1 -5.40 -19.51 -3.32
N ASN A 2 -5.89 -18.57 -2.52
CA ASN A 2 -6.10 -17.17 -2.89
C ASN A 2 -4.80 -16.39 -2.68
N ASN A 3 -3.97 -16.37 -3.72
CA ASN A 3 -2.66 -15.73 -3.70
C ASN A 3 -2.79 -14.20 -3.71
N SER A 4 -3.04 -13.61 -2.54
CA SER A 4 -2.11 -12.72 -1.82
C SER A 4 -1.33 -11.63 -2.57
N ALA A 5 -0.80 -11.88 -3.77
CA ALA A 5 0.10 -10.96 -4.49
C ALA A 5 -0.54 -9.61 -4.86
N SER A 6 -1.87 -9.58 -5.08
CA SER A 6 -2.60 -8.38 -5.50
C SER A 6 -3.23 -7.59 -4.37
N THR A 7 -3.01 -7.97 -3.11
CA THR A 7 -3.52 -7.22 -1.94
C THR A 7 -2.44 -6.36 -1.30
N CYS A 8 -2.86 -5.19 -0.85
CA CYS A 8 -2.04 -4.23 -0.13
C CYS A 8 -1.84 -4.72 1.31
N PRO A 9 -0.60 -4.91 1.78
CA PRO A 9 -0.34 -5.37 3.14
C PRO A 9 -0.71 -4.34 4.21
N LEU A 10 -0.84 -3.06 3.83
CA LEU A 10 -1.15 -1.97 4.76
C LEU A 10 -2.65 -1.80 5.05
N CYS A 11 -3.53 -2.22 4.13
CA CYS A 11 -4.97 -1.98 4.28
C CYS A 11 -5.88 -3.10 3.77
N GLY A 12 -5.33 -4.20 3.26
CA GLY A 12 -6.07 -5.35 2.75
C GLY A 12 -6.76 -5.15 1.40
N GLN A 13 -6.88 -3.91 0.91
CA GLN A 13 -7.47 -3.58 -0.40
C GLN A 13 -6.56 -4.00 -1.57
N LEU A 14 -7.06 -3.96 -2.80
CA LEU A 14 -6.24 -4.23 -3.99
C LEU A 14 -5.06 -3.25 -4.10
N ASN A 15 -3.87 -3.77 -4.39
CA ASN A 15 -2.66 -2.97 -4.57
C ASN A 15 -2.56 -2.31 -5.95
N GLN A 16 -3.42 -2.70 -6.89
CA GLN A 16 -3.47 -2.18 -8.28
C GLN A 16 -2.14 -2.31 -9.03
N CYS A 17 -1.26 -3.22 -8.59
CA CYS A 17 0.07 -3.40 -9.16
C CYS A 17 -0.04 -4.26 -10.44
N ALA A 18 0.27 -3.69 -11.60
CA ALA A 18 0.19 -4.42 -12.87
C ALA A 18 1.19 -5.60 -12.93
N GLN A 19 2.32 -5.50 -12.24
CA GLN A 19 3.32 -6.58 -12.15
C GLN A 19 2.90 -7.70 -11.20
N ALA A 20 2.01 -7.44 -10.24
CA ALA A 20 1.69 -8.41 -9.20
C ALA A 20 0.98 -9.64 -9.81
N GLY A 21 1.62 -10.81 -9.67
CA GLY A 21 1.12 -12.06 -10.21
C GLY A 21 1.39 -12.25 -11.71
N VAL A 22 2.09 -11.32 -12.35
CA VAL A 22 2.52 -11.43 -13.75
C VAL A 22 3.99 -11.88 -13.78
N PRO A 23 4.33 -12.99 -14.47
CA PRO A 23 5.70 -13.49 -14.52
C PRO A 23 6.60 -12.68 -15.46
N SER A 24 6.03 -12.04 -16.48
CA SER A 24 6.75 -11.18 -17.42
C SER A 24 6.77 -9.71 -16.96
N PRO A 25 7.83 -8.94 -17.28
CA PRO A 25 7.87 -7.51 -16.99
C PRO A 25 6.71 -6.76 -17.65
N VAL A 26 6.06 -5.88 -16.89
CA VAL A 26 5.03 -4.98 -17.43
C VAL A 26 5.64 -3.68 -17.92
N ALA A 27 5.08 -3.12 -19.00
CA ALA A 27 5.55 -1.86 -19.56
C ALA A 27 5.16 -0.63 -18.70
N SER A 28 4.10 -0.75 -17.91
CA SER A 28 3.56 0.34 -17.11
C SER A 28 2.92 -0.15 -15.81
N CYS A 29 3.08 0.63 -14.75
CA CYS A 29 2.36 0.49 -13.49
C CYS A 29 2.22 1.88 -12.86
N TRP A 30 1.16 2.13 -12.09
CA TRP A 30 0.97 3.41 -11.41
C TRP A 30 2.18 3.77 -10.53
N CYS A 31 2.82 2.78 -9.90
CA CYS A 31 3.92 3.00 -8.97
C CYS A 31 5.21 3.47 -9.65
N PHE A 32 5.34 3.33 -10.97
CA PHE A 32 6.53 3.78 -11.70
C PHE A 32 6.63 5.32 -11.74
N ALA A 33 5.49 6.01 -11.63
CA ALA A 33 5.41 7.46 -11.65
C ALA A 33 5.24 8.08 -10.25
N GLU A 34 5.07 7.27 -9.20
CA GLU A 34 4.78 7.75 -7.85
C GLU A 34 6.04 7.71 -6.97
N LYS A 35 6.35 8.83 -6.32
CA LYS A 35 7.36 8.84 -5.27
C LYS A 35 6.74 8.34 -3.97
N ILE A 36 7.11 7.13 -3.55
CA ILE A 36 6.62 6.56 -2.30
C ILE A 36 7.47 7.07 -1.14
N PRO A 37 6.88 7.73 -0.13
CA PRO A 37 7.63 8.22 1.02
C PRO A 37 8.21 7.06 1.85
N PRO A 38 9.47 7.15 2.35
CA PRO A 38 10.07 6.09 3.15
C PRO A 38 9.26 5.69 4.39
N GLU A 39 8.62 6.66 5.05
CA GLU A 39 7.78 6.45 6.23
C GLU A 39 6.53 5.60 5.95
N VAL A 40 6.13 5.47 4.68
CA VAL A 40 5.08 4.52 4.27
C VAL A 40 5.64 3.11 4.20
N LEU A 41 6.86 2.95 3.70
CA LEU A 41 7.52 1.66 3.56
C LEU A 41 7.88 1.06 4.93
N GLU A 42 8.25 1.90 5.90
CA GLU A 42 8.51 1.50 7.28
C GLU A 42 7.27 0.90 7.98
N LYS A 43 6.06 1.21 7.51
CA LYS A 43 4.81 0.65 8.05
C LYS A 43 4.53 -0.77 7.53
N ILE A 44 5.27 -1.25 6.53
CA ILE A 44 5.09 -2.60 5.99
C ILE A 44 5.60 -3.60 7.02
N PRO A 45 4.77 -4.59 7.44
CA PRO A 45 5.20 -5.59 8.40
C PRO A 45 6.46 -6.34 7.95
N PRO A 46 7.40 -6.63 8.87
CA PRO A 46 8.59 -7.40 8.55
C PRO A 46 8.21 -8.81 8.08
N GLY A 47 9.00 -9.37 7.15
CA GLY A 47 8.74 -10.70 6.57
C GLY A 47 7.77 -10.70 5.39
N ILE A 48 7.24 -9.53 4.99
CA ILE A 48 6.48 -9.34 3.74
C ILE A 48 7.40 -8.69 2.71
N ASP A 49 8.40 -9.45 2.23
CA ASP A 49 9.33 -8.94 1.24
C ASP A 49 8.66 -8.85 -0.15
N ARG A 50 8.92 -7.76 -0.88
CA ARG A 50 8.53 -7.54 -2.29
C ARG A 50 7.03 -7.53 -2.60
N ARG A 51 6.17 -7.11 -1.67
CA ARG A 51 4.73 -6.94 -1.93
C ARG A 51 4.40 -5.49 -2.32
N CYS A 52 3.63 -5.28 -3.39
CA CYS A 52 3.18 -3.93 -3.76
C CYS A 52 2.14 -3.41 -2.75
N ILE A 53 2.24 -2.13 -2.39
CA ILE A 53 1.19 -1.38 -1.67
C ILE A 53 0.17 -0.78 -2.64
N CYS A 54 -0.97 -0.25 -2.18
CA CYS A 54 -1.94 0.43 -3.05
C CYS A 54 -1.63 1.94 -3.21
N PRO A 55 -2.14 2.62 -4.26
CA PRO A 55 -1.95 4.06 -4.45
C PRO A 55 -2.38 4.92 -3.24
N ARG A 56 -3.43 4.48 -2.53
CA ARG A 56 -3.94 5.19 -1.35
C ARG A 56 -2.92 5.17 -0.21
N CYS A 57 -2.39 3.99 0.09
CA CYS A 57 -1.39 3.84 1.14
C CYS A 57 -0.03 4.44 0.73
N ALA A 58 0.34 4.39 -0.55
CA ALA A 58 1.52 5.06 -1.08
C ALA A 58 1.51 6.58 -0.82
N LYS A 59 0.32 7.20 -0.78
CA LYS A 59 0.11 8.62 -0.42
C LYS A 59 0.07 8.88 1.08
N GLY A 60 0.39 7.88 1.92
CA GLY A 60 0.37 8.01 3.38
C GLY A 60 -1.03 8.05 4.00
N LEU A 61 -2.10 7.84 3.23
CA LEU A 61 -3.46 7.84 3.75
C LEU A 61 -3.70 6.54 4.55
N ALA A 62 -3.91 6.70 5.85
CA ALA A 62 -4.19 5.59 6.77
C ALA A 62 -5.44 4.81 6.30
N ALA A 63 -5.48 3.49 6.55
CA ALA A 63 -6.73 2.73 6.52
C ALA A 63 -7.75 3.53 7.31
N THR A 64 -8.84 3.94 6.65
CA THR A 64 -9.99 4.43 7.39
C THR A 64 -10.57 3.20 8.05
N ASP A 65 -9.98 2.81 9.17
CA ASP A 65 -10.58 1.85 10.06
C ASP A 65 -11.87 2.53 10.52
N ASN A 66 -13.02 1.93 10.21
CA ASN A 66 -14.31 2.34 10.77
C ASN A 66 -14.38 2.08 12.29
N ASN A 67 -13.24 2.01 12.99
CA ASN A 67 -13.13 1.95 14.43
C ASN A 67 -12.14 3.02 14.89
N ASN A 68 -12.70 4.23 15.03
CA ASN A 68 -12.30 5.31 15.93
C ASN A 68 -10.84 5.32 16.44
N LYS A 69 -10.00 6.18 15.84
CA LYS A 69 -9.07 6.99 16.64
C LYS A 69 -8.82 8.34 15.98
N THR A 70 -9.68 9.29 16.34
CA THR A 70 -9.34 10.72 16.35
C THR A 70 -8.00 10.90 17.09
N PRO A 71 -7.06 11.69 16.53
CA PRO A 71 -6.66 12.86 17.29
C PRO A 71 -6.86 14.08 16.40
N GLN A 72 -8.00 14.75 16.60
CA GLN A 72 -8.13 16.17 16.39
C GLN A 72 -7.11 16.78 17.33
N THR A 73 -5.92 17.06 16.80
CA THR A 73 -4.99 17.97 17.45
C THR A 73 -5.67 19.33 17.47
N ALA A 74 -6.21 19.67 18.63
CA ALA A 74 -6.62 21.02 18.98
C ALA A 74 -5.46 21.97 18.67
N HIS A 75 -5.62 22.79 17.64
CA HIS A 75 -4.82 23.99 17.48
C HIS A 75 -5.69 25.16 17.94
N LYS A 76 -5.20 25.76 19.03
CA LYS A 76 -5.62 26.97 19.76
C LYS A 76 -6.52 27.96 19.01
#